data_AF-A0A953DXQ1-F1
#
_entry.id   AF-A0A953DXQ1-F1
#
_cell.length_a   1.000
_cell.length_b   1.000
_cell.length_c   1.000
_cell.angle_alpha   90.00
_cell.angle_beta   90.00
_cell.angle_gamma   90.00
#
_symmetry.space_group_name_H-M   'P 1'
#
loop_
_entity.id
_entity.type
_entity.pdbx_description
1 polymer ?
#
loop_
_entity_poly.entity_id
_entity_poly.type
_entity_poly.pdbx_seq_one_letter_code
_entity_poly.pdbx_strand_id
1 'polypeptide(L)'
;HLEEYQRHYRQLQALLAEHAALNTAEMAREQELDLLRHQINEIRSANLRPDEEEEIEKRYKLASNSKRLIELASAVAGKLSESDNSILSQLAETQRLLRELEKTDGSVAALASAHAAAVVELSEIARALCAYAEKLDLDPQQLDALEQRVSLFETLKRKYGGSIAEVIAFGERAAERMRKIEGREAELERLTKEIENVRAQMNRAGEALRKLRTKAAPKLSQEIRHHLRDLGFRKSEFEVQLTRLDEPRASGFDAVELLFSPNPGEPLKPLRAIASSGEISRLMLAIKSALAAHDAIPLLVFDEIDTNVGGEIAVAVGAKMRALGEDHQVICITHLPQVAATASSHFVVTKEVARGRTFSRLHPVAGKARLEEIARMLGGKSESALQLAATLLEKHQPRT
;
A
#
# COMPACT_ATOMS: atom_id res chain seq x y z
N HIS A 1 -20.52 13.35 13.39
CA HIS A 1 -19.37 13.08 14.29
C HIS A 1 -18.81 11.67 14.19
N LEU A 2 -19.58 10.58 14.38
CA LEU A 2 -19.02 9.22 14.22
C LEU A 2 -18.52 8.95 12.79
N GLU A 3 -19.31 9.28 11.77
CA GLU A 3 -18.92 9.12 10.37
C GLU A 3 -17.69 9.96 10.00
N GLU A 4 -17.68 11.22 10.47
CA GLU A 4 -16.55 12.14 10.31
C GLU A 4 -15.27 11.59 10.96
N TYR A 5 -15.37 11.10 12.20
CA TYR A 5 -14.28 10.43 12.89
C TYR A 5 -13.79 9.19 12.11
N GLN A 6 -14.70 8.33 11.65
CA GLN A 6 -14.38 7.12 10.88
C GLN A 6 -13.70 7.42 9.55
N ARG A 7 -14.07 8.53 8.90
CA ARG A 7 -13.40 9.01 7.69
C ARG A 7 -11.95 9.39 7.99
N HIS A 8 -11.72 10.22 9.00
CA HIS A 8 -10.36 10.63 9.38
C HIS A 8 -9.52 9.46 9.91
N TYR A 9 -10.12 8.54 10.65
CA TYR A 9 -9.44 7.33 11.12
C TYR A 9 -8.96 6.46 9.95
N ARG A 10 -9.81 6.20 8.95
CA ARG A 10 -9.42 5.45 7.75
C ARG A 10 -8.32 6.15 6.95
N GLN A 11 -8.44 7.47 6.77
CA GLN A 11 -7.40 8.27 6.10
C GLN A 11 -6.08 8.20 6.85
N LEU A 12 -6.09 8.32 8.18
CA LEU A 12 -4.90 8.21 9.02
C LEU A 12 -4.24 6.83 8.89
N GLN A 13 -5.01 5.75 8.90
CA GLN A 13 -4.47 4.40 8.72
C GLN A 13 -3.82 4.21 7.35
N ALA A 14 -4.43 4.75 6.29
CA ALA A 14 -3.85 4.71 4.94
C ALA A 14 -2.51 5.47 4.87
N LEU A 15 -2.47 6.71 5.39
CA LEU A 15 -1.26 7.52 5.42
C LEU A 15 -0.14 6.89 6.26
N LEU A 16 -0.48 6.29 7.41
CA LEU A 16 0.49 5.58 8.24
C LEU A 16 1.08 4.36 7.51
N ALA A 17 0.26 3.62 6.77
CA ALA A 17 0.72 2.49 5.97
C ALA A 17 1.64 2.94 4.82
N GLU A 18 1.29 4.01 4.12
CA GLU A 18 2.09 4.61 3.06
C GLU A 18 3.44 5.12 3.59
N HIS A 19 3.41 5.87 4.70
CA HIS A 19 4.60 6.35 5.38
C HIS A 19 5.50 5.19 5.85
N ALA A 20 4.93 4.13 6.43
CA ALA A 20 5.70 2.96 6.87
C ALA A 20 6.38 2.24 5.70
N ALA A 21 5.68 2.06 4.57
CA ALA A 21 6.27 1.50 3.34
C ALA A 21 7.42 2.38 2.82
N LEU A 22 7.29 3.70 2.97
CA LEU A 22 8.31 4.70 2.64
C LEU A 22 9.35 4.96 3.73
N ASN A 23 9.40 4.25 4.86
CA ASN A 23 10.40 4.53 5.92
C ASN A 23 11.47 3.42 6.11
N THR A 24 11.34 2.27 5.46
CA THR A 24 12.11 1.03 5.75
C THR A 24 13.64 0.99 5.50
N ALA A 25 14.42 2.09 5.46
CA ALA A 25 15.90 2.06 5.61
C ALA A 25 16.53 3.46 5.55
N GLU A 26 16.60 4.23 6.64
CA GLU A 26 17.15 5.59 6.59
C GLU A 26 18.69 5.68 6.64
N MET A 27 19.39 4.90 7.47
CA MET A 27 20.83 5.10 7.66
C MET A 27 21.72 4.62 6.50
N ALA A 28 21.27 3.68 5.68
CA ALA A 28 22.04 3.23 4.51
C ALA A 28 21.96 4.21 3.32
N ARG A 29 21.04 5.18 3.35
CA ARG A 29 20.69 6.00 2.18
C ARG A 29 21.51 7.26 2.02
N GLU A 30 21.91 7.90 3.10
CA GLU A 30 22.70 9.13 3.00
C GLU A 30 24.09 8.83 2.42
N GLN A 31 24.70 7.72 2.84
CA GLN A 31 25.93 7.19 2.24
C GLN A 31 25.73 6.77 0.76
N GLU A 32 24.56 6.20 0.42
CA GLU A 32 24.21 5.86 -0.96
C GLU A 32 24.10 7.13 -1.83
N LEU A 33 23.47 8.20 -1.32
CA LEU A 33 23.34 9.48 -2.03
C LEU A 33 24.69 10.13 -2.29
N ASP A 34 25.59 10.17 -1.31
CA ASP A 34 26.93 10.74 -1.49
C ASP A 34 27.75 9.97 -2.52
N LEU A 35 27.68 8.63 -2.47
CA LEU A 35 28.33 7.78 -3.47
C LEU A 35 27.78 8.04 -4.88
N LEU A 36 26.45 8.06 -5.03
CA LEU A 36 25.80 8.33 -6.30
C LEU A 36 26.16 9.72 -6.84
N ARG A 37 26.18 10.76 -6.00
CA ARG A 37 26.60 12.11 -6.37
C ARG A 37 28.03 12.13 -6.89
N HIS A 38 28.95 11.47 -6.19
CA HIS A 38 30.35 11.38 -6.62
C HIS A 38 30.46 10.70 -7.99
N GLN A 39 29.82 9.55 -8.17
CA GLN A 39 29.85 8.79 -9.43
C GLN A 39 29.26 9.59 -10.61
N ILE A 40 28.12 10.25 -10.40
CA ILE A 40 27.47 11.09 -11.41
C ILE A 40 28.39 12.26 -11.80
N ASN A 41 28.99 12.94 -10.82
CA ASN A 41 29.89 14.07 -11.08
C ASN A 41 31.18 13.64 -11.80
N GLU A 42 31.75 12.49 -11.45
CA GLU A 42 32.94 11.94 -12.13
C GLU A 42 32.63 11.63 -13.60
N ILE A 43 31.48 10.99 -13.90
CA ILE A 43 31.10 10.66 -15.28
C ILE A 43 30.71 11.90 -16.08
N ARG A 44 29.96 12.85 -15.48
CA ARG A 44 29.55 14.09 -16.16
C ARG A 44 30.74 15.00 -16.45
N SER A 45 31.68 15.13 -15.52
CA SER A 45 32.87 15.97 -15.73
C SER A 45 33.78 15.42 -16.82
N ALA A 46 33.77 14.11 -17.06
CA ALA A 46 34.48 13.49 -18.17
C ALA A 46 33.90 13.81 -19.56
N ASN A 47 32.67 14.32 -19.66
CA ASN A 47 32.03 14.76 -20.91
C ASN A 47 32.21 13.75 -22.06
N LEU A 48 31.85 12.49 -21.80
CA LEU A 48 32.04 11.38 -22.71
C LEU A 48 31.09 11.46 -23.90
N ARG A 49 31.56 11.06 -25.08
CA ARG A 49 30.74 10.83 -26.27
C ARG A 49 30.85 9.37 -26.72
N PRO A 50 29.75 8.70 -27.09
CA PRO A 50 29.77 7.28 -27.45
C PRO A 50 30.74 6.95 -28.58
N ASP A 51 30.88 7.85 -29.54
CA ASP A 51 31.64 7.60 -30.79
C ASP A 51 33.07 8.17 -30.75
N GLU A 52 33.48 8.79 -29.64
CA GLU A 52 34.77 9.47 -29.54
C GLU A 52 35.95 8.50 -29.31
N GLU A 53 35.71 7.35 -28.65
CA GLU A 53 36.75 6.41 -28.25
C GLU A 53 37.55 5.89 -29.44
N GLU A 54 36.88 5.46 -30.51
CA GLU A 54 37.53 4.88 -31.68
C GLU A 54 38.40 5.92 -32.42
N GLU A 55 37.94 7.18 -32.48
CA GLU A 55 38.70 8.28 -33.10
C GLU A 55 39.95 8.61 -32.26
N ILE A 56 39.78 8.78 -30.95
CA ILE A 56 40.87 9.10 -30.03
C ILE A 56 41.91 7.97 -30.00
N GLU A 57 41.50 6.71 -29.97
CA GLU A 57 42.43 5.57 -30.03
C GLU A 57 43.23 5.54 -31.33
N LYS A 58 42.59 5.78 -32.48
CA LYS A 58 43.28 5.84 -33.78
C LYS A 58 44.32 6.95 -33.79
N ARG A 59 43.95 8.14 -33.31
CA ARG A 59 44.84 9.31 -33.23
C ARG A 59 46.00 9.05 -32.26
N TYR A 60 45.73 8.46 -31.10
CA TYR A 60 46.76 8.11 -30.12
C TYR A 60 47.73 7.05 -30.64
N LYS A 61 47.24 5.98 -31.30
CA LYS A 61 48.11 4.95 -31.93
C LYS A 61 49.01 5.54 -33.01
N LEU A 62 48.50 6.45 -33.84
CA LEU A 62 49.33 7.15 -34.81
C LEU A 62 50.37 8.03 -34.11
N ALA A 63 49.95 8.84 -33.14
CA ALA A 63 50.79 9.81 -32.45
C ALA A 63 51.92 9.17 -31.62
N SER A 64 51.59 8.14 -30.82
CA SER A 64 52.56 7.38 -30.01
C SER A 64 53.62 6.68 -30.85
N ASN A 65 53.29 6.26 -32.07
CA ASN A 65 54.24 5.65 -33.01
C ASN A 65 54.98 6.68 -33.88
N SER A 66 54.54 7.95 -33.89
CA SER A 66 55.06 8.96 -34.83
C SER A 66 56.55 9.21 -34.65
N LYS A 67 57.07 9.22 -33.41
CA LYS A 67 58.52 9.32 -33.16
C LYS A 67 59.30 8.20 -33.86
N ARG A 68 58.84 6.96 -33.74
CA ARG A 68 59.50 5.80 -34.38
C ARG A 68 59.35 5.82 -35.89
N LEU A 69 58.20 6.27 -36.40
CA LEU A 69 57.93 6.40 -37.82
C LEU A 69 58.79 7.50 -38.47
N ILE A 70 58.96 8.64 -37.80
CA ILE A 70 59.87 9.73 -38.22
C ILE A 70 61.31 9.22 -38.24
N GLU A 71 61.77 8.58 -37.16
CA GLU A 71 63.13 8.00 -37.10
C GLU A 71 63.40 7.06 -38.28
N LEU A 72 62.47 6.16 -38.59
CA LEU A 72 62.62 5.20 -39.69
C LEU A 72 62.54 5.88 -41.06
N ALA A 73 61.59 6.81 -41.26
CA ALA A 73 61.42 7.53 -42.51
C ALA A 73 62.65 8.39 -42.83
N SER A 74 63.14 9.16 -41.86
CA SER A 74 64.35 9.97 -42.00
C SER A 74 65.60 9.11 -42.20
N ALA A 75 65.71 7.97 -41.52
CA ALA A 75 66.84 7.05 -41.73
C ALA A 75 66.86 6.45 -43.14
N VAL A 76 65.70 6.09 -43.71
CA VAL A 76 65.60 5.59 -45.08
C VAL A 76 65.86 6.70 -46.10
N ALA A 77 65.26 7.88 -45.92
CA ALA A 77 65.47 9.04 -46.80
C ALA A 77 66.95 9.49 -46.82
N GLY A 78 67.60 9.52 -45.66
CA GLY A 78 69.02 9.87 -45.53
C GLY A 78 69.95 8.85 -46.20
N LYS A 79 69.62 7.55 -46.13
CA LYS A 79 70.36 6.49 -46.88
C LYS A 79 70.16 6.60 -48.38
N LEU A 80 68.97 6.99 -48.83
CA LEU A 80 68.67 7.13 -50.25
C LEU A 80 69.30 8.38 -50.87
N SER A 81 69.28 9.53 -50.17
CA SER A 81 69.52 10.83 -50.81
C SER A 81 70.47 11.80 -50.09
N GLU A 82 70.53 11.82 -48.75
CA GLU A 82 71.15 12.94 -48.02
C GLU A 82 72.62 12.72 -47.60
N SER A 83 73.15 11.51 -47.77
CA SER A 83 74.54 11.20 -47.43
C SER A 83 75.48 11.33 -48.64
N ASP A 84 76.73 11.74 -48.39
CA ASP A 84 77.76 11.86 -49.45
C ASP A 84 77.98 10.55 -50.24
N ASN A 85 77.71 9.41 -49.59
CA ASN A 85 77.74 8.08 -50.20
C ASN A 85 76.33 7.46 -50.32
N SER A 86 75.31 8.27 -50.59
CA SER A 86 73.93 7.81 -50.73
C SER A 86 73.75 6.87 -51.91
N ILE A 87 72.70 6.06 -51.86
CA ILE A 87 72.36 5.15 -52.97
C ILE A 87 72.15 5.94 -54.26
N LEU A 88 71.47 7.08 -54.22
CA LEU A 88 71.26 7.92 -55.41
C LEU A 88 72.57 8.54 -55.93
N SER A 89 73.51 8.92 -55.05
CA SER A 89 74.84 9.40 -55.45
C SER A 89 75.62 8.31 -56.19
N GLN A 90 75.65 7.08 -55.66
CA GLN A 90 76.31 5.94 -56.31
C GLN A 90 75.63 5.57 -57.63
N LEU A 91 74.30 5.60 -57.68
CA LEU A 91 73.55 5.35 -58.91
C LEU A 91 73.82 6.43 -59.97
N ALA A 92 74.04 7.69 -59.57
CA ALA A 92 74.42 8.74 -60.51
C ALA A 92 75.79 8.46 -61.15
N GLU A 93 76.73 7.88 -60.39
CA GLU A 93 78.03 7.45 -60.91
C GLU A 93 77.90 6.25 -61.87
N THR A 94 77.14 5.22 -61.50
CA THR A 94 76.89 4.07 -62.39
C THR A 94 76.12 4.48 -63.65
N GLN A 95 75.22 5.46 -63.57
CA GLN A 95 74.53 6.02 -64.74
C GLN A 95 75.52 6.71 -65.70
N ARG A 96 76.56 7.38 -65.19
CA ARG A 96 77.62 7.97 -66.04
C ARG A 96 78.39 6.87 -66.77
N LEU A 97 78.79 5.82 -66.07
CA LEU A 97 79.49 4.67 -66.65
C LEU A 97 78.63 3.93 -67.68
N LEU A 98 77.34 3.72 -67.41
CA LEU A 98 76.40 3.12 -68.34
C LEU A 98 76.23 3.96 -69.62
N ARG A 99 76.21 5.29 -69.51
CA ARG A 99 76.18 6.17 -70.69
C ARG A 99 77.48 6.11 -71.51
N GLU A 100 78.63 5.93 -70.87
CA GLU A 100 79.90 5.72 -71.58
C GLU A 100 79.94 4.35 -72.28
N LEU A 101 79.39 3.32 -71.63
CA LEU A 101 79.23 1.99 -72.20
C LEU A 101 78.31 2.03 -73.44
N GLU A 102 77.17 2.71 -73.34
CA GLU A 102 76.20 2.89 -74.43
C GLU A 102 76.80 3.61 -75.65
N LYS A 103 77.68 4.59 -75.43
CA LYS A 103 78.43 5.25 -76.52
C LYS A 103 79.37 4.31 -77.25
N THR A 104 79.84 3.25 -76.58
CA THR A 104 80.80 2.27 -77.11
C THR A 104 80.06 1.09 -77.76
N ASP A 105 78.98 0.62 -77.15
CA ASP A 105 78.13 -0.47 -77.60
C ASP A 105 76.65 -0.13 -77.38
N GLY A 106 75.94 0.16 -78.47
CA GLY A 106 74.52 0.53 -78.43
C GLY A 106 73.57 -0.58 -77.96
N SER A 107 74.03 -1.84 -77.85
CA SER A 107 73.19 -2.96 -77.38
C SER A 107 72.74 -2.81 -75.92
N VAL A 108 73.43 -1.97 -75.13
CA VAL A 108 73.15 -1.75 -73.70
C VAL A 108 72.19 -0.60 -73.41
N ALA A 109 71.66 0.09 -74.44
CA ALA A 109 70.76 1.23 -74.28
C ALA A 109 69.51 0.91 -73.43
N ALA A 110 68.94 -0.29 -73.59
CA ALA A 110 67.81 -0.74 -72.78
C ALA A 110 68.15 -0.84 -71.27
N LEU A 111 69.38 -1.25 -70.94
CA LEU A 111 69.87 -1.32 -69.56
C LEU A 111 70.09 0.08 -68.98
N ALA A 112 70.65 1.00 -69.77
CA ALA A 112 70.84 2.40 -69.37
C ALA A 112 69.50 3.12 -69.11
N SER A 113 68.49 2.82 -69.93
CA SER A 113 67.12 3.33 -69.76
C SER A 113 66.44 2.74 -68.53
N ALA A 114 66.55 1.43 -68.32
CA ALA A 114 66.00 0.76 -67.13
C ALA A 114 66.65 1.29 -65.83
N HIS A 115 67.96 1.51 -65.84
CA HIS A 115 68.69 2.11 -64.71
C HIS A 115 68.19 3.54 -64.42
N ALA A 116 68.03 4.38 -65.45
CA ALA A 116 67.52 5.74 -65.28
C ALA A 116 66.11 5.75 -64.67
N ALA A 117 65.24 4.82 -65.08
CA ALA A 117 63.91 4.67 -64.51
C ALA A 117 63.96 4.27 -63.01
N ALA A 118 64.83 3.32 -62.65
CA ALA A 118 65.00 2.92 -61.25
C ALA A 118 65.51 4.08 -60.36
N VAL A 119 66.39 4.94 -60.88
CA VAL A 119 66.86 6.15 -60.18
C VAL A 119 65.72 7.13 -59.91
N VAL A 120 64.82 7.33 -60.88
CA VAL A 120 63.64 8.18 -60.70
C VAL A 120 62.73 7.63 -59.60
N GLU A 121 62.40 6.34 -59.64
CA GLU A 121 61.57 5.67 -58.63
C GLU A 121 62.17 5.81 -57.22
N LEU A 122 63.46 5.54 -57.05
CA LEU A 122 64.13 5.69 -55.76
C LEU A 122 64.17 7.15 -55.26
N SER A 123 64.30 8.11 -56.17
CA SER A 123 64.23 9.55 -55.83
C SER A 123 62.83 9.95 -55.37
N GLU A 124 61.79 9.43 -56.02
CA GLU A 124 60.42 9.69 -55.62
C GLU A 124 60.10 9.08 -54.25
N ILE A 125 60.57 7.86 -53.98
CA ILE A 125 60.44 7.22 -52.66
C ILE A 125 61.11 8.06 -51.57
N ALA A 126 62.35 8.52 -51.80
CA ALA A 126 63.07 9.35 -50.83
C ALA A 126 62.30 10.64 -50.52
N ARG A 127 61.84 11.36 -51.56
CA ARG A 127 61.04 12.58 -51.42
C ARG A 127 59.71 12.33 -50.70
N ALA A 128 59.04 11.22 -51.02
CA ALA A 128 57.79 10.84 -50.37
C ALA A 128 57.99 10.55 -48.86
N LEU A 129 59.11 9.94 -48.48
CA LEU A 129 59.45 9.66 -47.08
C LEU A 129 59.80 10.92 -46.30
N CYS A 130 60.51 11.88 -46.89
CA CYS A 130 60.72 13.21 -46.27
C CYS A 130 59.40 13.91 -46.00
N ALA A 131 58.52 13.99 -47.01
CA ALA A 131 57.20 14.60 -46.88
C ALA A 131 56.29 13.85 -45.89
N TYR A 132 56.48 12.54 -45.73
CA TYR A 132 55.78 11.73 -44.72
C TYR A 132 56.27 12.05 -43.30
N ALA A 133 57.58 12.17 -43.09
CA ALA A 133 58.17 12.52 -41.80
C ALA A 133 57.75 13.93 -41.34
N GLU A 134 57.76 14.92 -42.24
CA GLU A 134 57.31 16.29 -41.95
C GLU A 134 55.83 16.35 -41.55
N LYS A 135 54.97 15.52 -42.15
CA LYS A 135 53.55 15.43 -41.78
C LYS A 135 53.31 14.80 -40.40
N LEU A 136 54.27 14.04 -39.90
CA LEU A 136 54.18 13.34 -38.61
C LEU A 136 54.75 14.15 -37.45
N ASP A 137 55.34 15.32 -37.69
CA ASP A 137 55.90 16.19 -36.65
C ASP A 137 54.78 16.72 -35.76
N LEU A 138 54.46 15.94 -34.72
CA LEU A 138 53.35 16.17 -33.81
C LEU A 138 53.79 17.01 -32.63
N ASP A 139 52.93 17.97 -32.28
CA ASP A 139 53.04 18.78 -31.06
C ASP A 139 52.99 17.87 -29.81
N PRO A 140 54.03 17.87 -28.96
CA PRO A 140 54.05 17.09 -27.71
C PRO A 140 52.84 17.34 -26.81
N GLN A 141 52.27 18.56 -26.83
CA GLN A 141 51.08 18.89 -26.03
C GLN A 141 49.84 18.14 -26.52
N GLN A 142 49.74 17.86 -27.83
CA GLN A 142 48.63 17.09 -28.38
C GLN A 142 48.73 15.61 -28.03
N LEU A 143 49.95 15.05 -27.98
CA LEU A 143 50.16 13.67 -27.55
C LEU A 143 49.78 13.49 -26.07
N ASP A 144 50.23 14.40 -25.19
CA ASP A 144 49.87 14.39 -23.77
C ASP A 144 48.35 14.48 -23.56
N ALA A 145 47.67 15.35 -24.32
CA ALA A 145 46.21 15.47 -24.24
C ALA A 145 45.49 14.18 -24.70
N LEU A 146 45.98 13.52 -25.74
CA LEU A 146 45.46 12.23 -26.21
C LEU A 146 45.69 11.13 -25.16
N GLU A 147 46.89 11.07 -24.58
CA GLU A 147 47.23 10.08 -23.55
C GLU A 147 46.35 10.26 -22.30
N GLN A 148 46.17 11.50 -21.83
CA GLN A 148 45.26 11.82 -20.72
C GLN A 148 43.83 11.41 -21.03
N ARG A 149 43.35 11.65 -22.27
CA ARG A 149 41.99 11.25 -22.68
C ARG A 149 41.81 9.73 -22.71
N VAL A 150 42.78 8.99 -23.25
CA VAL A 150 42.78 7.51 -23.26
C VAL A 150 42.83 6.95 -21.84
N SER A 151 43.70 7.49 -20.98
CA SER A 151 43.81 7.08 -19.57
C SER A 151 42.52 7.32 -18.78
N LEU A 152 41.83 8.44 -19.06
CA LEU A 152 40.53 8.74 -18.49
C LEU A 152 39.48 7.69 -18.92
N PHE A 153 39.44 7.33 -20.21
CA PHE A 153 38.54 6.30 -20.72
C PHE A 153 38.78 4.95 -20.02
N GLU A 154 40.03 4.49 -19.92
CA GLU A 154 40.36 3.24 -19.24
C GLU A 154 39.98 3.24 -17.76
N THR A 155 40.25 4.36 -17.07
CA THR A 155 39.90 4.52 -15.65
C THR A 155 38.39 4.42 -15.44
N LEU A 156 37.61 5.12 -16.25
CA LEU A 156 36.15 5.11 -16.15
C LEU A 156 35.56 3.76 -16.56
N LYS A 157 36.11 3.12 -17.60
CA LYS A 157 35.68 1.78 -18.01
C LYS A 157 35.88 0.77 -16.87
N ARG A 158 37.05 0.78 -16.25
CA ARG A 158 37.36 -0.10 -15.10
C ARG A 158 36.41 0.12 -13.91
N LYS A 159 35.95 1.34 -13.68
CA LYS A 159 35.04 1.67 -12.56
C LYS A 159 33.57 1.41 -12.86
N TYR A 160 33.10 1.67 -14.08
CA TYR A 160 31.68 1.86 -14.38
C TYR A 160 31.13 1.02 -15.55
N GLY A 161 31.98 0.35 -16.35
CA GLY A 161 31.54 -0.54 -17.44
C GLY A 161 32.61 -0.80 -18.48
N GLY A 162 32.60 -1.95 -19.15
CA GLY A 162 33.62 -2.36 -20.12
C GLY A 162 33.73 -1.52 -21.39
N SER A 163 32.83 -0.55 -21.61
CA SER A 163 32.83 0.37 -22.74
C SER A 163 32.32 1.77 -22.35
N ILE A 164 32.63 2.80 -23.14
CA ILE A 164 32.12 4.16 -22.90
C ILE A 164 30.59 4.22 -22.88
N ALA A 165 29.91 3.44 -23.73
CA ALA A 165 28.45 3.34 -23.71
C ALA A 165 27.93 2.80 -22.37
N GLU A 166 28.57 1.78 -21.81
CA GLU A 166 28.20 1.23 -20.50
C GLU A 166 28.43 2.23 -19.36
N VAL A 167 29.53 3.00 -19.41
CA VAL A 167 29.82 4.07 -18.44
C VAL A 167 28.75 5.15 -18.46
N ILE A 168 28.35 5.62 -19.65
CA ILE A 168 27.28 6.62 -19.80
C ILE A 168 25.96 6.07 -19.24
N ALA A 169 25.60 4.85 -19.63
CA ALA A 169 24.39 4.20 -19.15
C ALA A 169 24.41 3.97 -17.62
N PHE A 170 25.59 3.71 -17.03
CA PHE A 170 25.75 3.66 -15.58
C PHE A 170 25.44 5.02 -14.95
N GLY A 171 25.98 6.11 -15.48
CA GLY A 171 25.72 7.46 -14.99
C GLY A 171 24.23 7.83 -15.04
N GLU A 172 23.52 7.44 -16.10
CA GLU A 172 22.07 7.65 -16.22
C GLU A 172 21.28 6.86 -15.17
N ARG A 173 21.62 5.58 -14.98
CA ARG A 173 21.00 4.74 -13.93
C ARG A 173 21.25 5.30 -12.53
N ALA A 174 22.48 5.76 -12.26
CA ALA A 174 22.84 6.39 -11.00
C ALA A 174 22.03 7.67 -10.76
N ALA A 175 21.87 8.51 -11.79
CA ALA A 175 21.08 9.74 -11.70
C ALA A 175 19.56 9.47 -11.53
N GLU A 176 19.02 8.42 -12.14
CA GLU A 176 17.64 8.00 -11.88
C GLU A 176 17.46 7.46 -10.46
N ARG A 177 18.42 6.65 -9.97
CA ARG A 177 18.41 6.14 -8.60
C ARG A 177 18.46 7.26 -7.57
N MET A 178 19.36 8.23 -7.75
CA MET A 178 19.49 9.40 -6.88
C MET A 178 18.18 10.19 -6.82
N ARG A 179 17.54 10.48 -7.98
CA ARG A 179 16.24 11.17 -8.03
C ARG A 179 15.13 10.42 -7.27
N LYS A 180 15.10 9.09 -7.35
CA LYS A 180 14.13 8.27 -6.60
C LYS A 180 14.36 8.35 -5.08
N ILE A 181 15.60 8.48 -4.64
CA ILE A 181 15.93 8.62 -3.22
C ILE A 181 15.61 10.04 -2.74
N GLU A 182 16.03 11.09 -3.48
CA GLU A 182 15.77 12.49 -3.11
C GLU A 182 14.26 12.81 -3.10
N GLY A 183 13.48 12.28 -4.05
CA GLY A 183 12.02 12.47 -4.09
C GLY A 183 11.28 11.79 -2.93
N ARG A 184 11.89 10.77 -2.30
CA ARG A 184 11.30 10.02 -1.19
C ARG A 184 11.32 10.81 0.12
N GLU A 185 12.38 11.56 0.40
CA GLU A 185 12.46 12.39 1.63
C GLU A 185 11.41 13.49 1.61
N ALA A 186 11.28 14.20 0.49
CA ALA A 186 10.24 15.20 0.30
C ALA A 186 8.83 14.60 0.47
N GLU A 187 8.62 13.37 -0.01
CA GLU A 187 7.35 12.66 0.14
C GLU A 187 7.10 12.20 1.59
N LEU A 188 8.13 11.73 2.31
CA LEU A 188 8.04 11.42 3.73
C LEU A 188 7.68 12.66 4.57
N GLU A 189 8.29 13.80 4.27
CA GLU A 189 7.97 15.06 4.95
C GLU A 189 6.53 15.51 4.64
N ARG A 190 6.09 15.37 3.40
CA ARG A 190 4.70 15.64 2.98
C ARG A 190 3.72 14.75 3.76
N LEU A 191 3.97 13.44 3.79
CA LEU A 191 3.14 12.47 4.51
C LEU A 191 3.12 12.73 6.01
N THR A 192 4.25 13.09 6.62
CA THR A 192 4.33 13.42 8.05
C THR A 192 3.41 14.60 8.39
N LYS A 193 3.47 15.68 7.62
CA LYS A 193 2.59 16.86 7.81
C LYS A 193 1.12 16.50 7.61
N GLU A 194 0.81 15.66 6.62
CA GLU A 194 -0.56 15.21 6.37
C GLU A 194 -1.10 14.34 7.51
N ILE A 195 -0.29 13.41 8.02
CA ILE A 195 -0.60 12.57 9.18
C ILE A 195 -0.93 13.43 10.40
N GLU A 196 -0.12 14.45 10.70
CA GLU A 196 -0.35 15.36 11.82
C GLU A 196 -1.69 16.11 11.69
N ASN A 197 -1.98 16.65 10.50
CA ASN A 197 -3.22 17.36 10.23
C ASN A 197 -4.45 16.45 10.36
N VAL A 198 -4.43 15.27 9.73
CA VAL A 198 -5.54 14.31 9.80
C VAL A 198 -5.73 13.80 11.22
N ARG A 199 -4.64 13.57 11.97
CA ARG A 199 -4.70 13.19 13.38
C ARG A 199 -5.36 14.27 14.24
N ALA A 200 -5.04 15.56 14.01
CA ALA A 200 -5.68 16.66 14.71
C ALA A 200 -7.20 16.72 14.42
N GLN A 201 -7.60 16.52 13.16
CA GLN A 201 -9.02 16.48 12.77
C GLN A 201 -9.75 15.28 13.38
N MET A 202 -9.14 14.08 13.33
CA MET A 202 -9.64 12.88 13.99
C MET A 202 -9.83 13.11 15.50
N ASN A 203 -8.88 13.76 16.15
CA ASN A 203 -8.94 14.06 17.58
C ASN A 203 -10.09 15.01 17.93
N ARG A 204 -10.29 16.07 17.16
CA ARG A 204 -11.44 16.98 17.36
C ARG A 204 -12.77 16.25 17.21
N ALA A 205 -12.92 15.45 16.15
CA ALA A 205 -14.14 14.68 15.91
C ALA A 205 -14.37 13.61 17.00
N GLY A 206 -13.30 12.95 17.46
CA GLY A 206 -13.34 11.93 18.51
C GLY A 206 -13.72 12.49 19.87
N GLU A 207 -13.18 13.65 20.26
CA GLU A 207 -13.57 14.32 21.51
C GLU A 207 -15.01 14.85 21.47
N ALA A 208 -15.46 15.37 20.32
CA ALA A 208 -16.86 15.76 20.14
C ALA A 208 -17.80 14.55 20.27
N LEU A 209 -17.46 13.41 19.66
CA LEU A 209 -18.20 12.16 19.78
C LEU A 209 -18.24 11.67 21.23
N ARG A 210 -17.10 11.66 21.93
CA ARG A 210 -17.02 11.27 23.34
C ARG A 210 -17.92 12.16 24.20
N LYS A 211 -17.87 13.48 24.02
CA LYS A 211 -18.74 14.43 24.76
C LYS A 211 -20.23 14.13 24.57
N LEU A 212 -20.65 13.75 23.37
CA LEU A 212 -22.03 13.33 23.11
C LEU A 212 -22.37 12.01 23.82
N ARG A 213 -21.47 11.02 23.76
CA ARG A 213 -21.64 9.74 24.46
C ARG A 213 -21.74 9.91 25.97
N THR A 214 -20.86 10.71 26.58
CA THR A 214 -20.89 11.00 28.02
C THR A 214 -22.20 11.66 28.45
N LYS A 215 -22.85 12.44 27.57
CA LYS A 215 -24.18 13.02 27.84
C LYS A 215 -25.33 12.03 27.61
N ALA A 216 -25.20 11.11 26.65
CA ALA A 216 -26.24 10.17 26.27
C ALA A 216 -26.28 8.92 27.16
N ALA A 217 -25.12 8.39 27.57
CA ALA A 217 -24.98 7.20 28.41
C ALA A 217 -25.84 7.23 29.69
N PRO A 218 -25.83 8.30 30.53
CA PRO A 218 -26.66 8.33 31.73
C PRO A 218 -28.16 8.39 31.41
N LYS A 219 -28.56 9.06 30.31
CA LYS A 219 -29.96 9.13 29.86
C LYS A 219 -30.46 7.75 29.42
N LEU A 220 -29.67 7.05 28.60
CA LEU A 220 -29.97 5.69 28.17
C LEU A 220 -30.03 4.72 29.36
N SER A 221 -29.10 4.87 30.31
CA SER A 221 -29.11 4.06 31.54
C SER A 221 -30.38 4.29 32.37
N GLN A 222 -30.84 5.53 32.48
CA GLN A 222 -32.07 5.87 33.18
C GLN A 222 -33.31 5.31 32.48
N GLU A 223 -33.37 5.42 31.15
CA GLU A 223 -34.48 4.89 30.35
C GLU A 223 -34.59 3.36 30.49
N ILE A 224 -33.48 2.65 30.33
CA ILE A 224 -33.45 1.19 30.49
C ILE A 224 -33.84 0.79 31.92
N ARG A 225 -33.37 1.51 32.95
CA ARG A 225 -33.82 1.28 34.34
C ARG A 225 -35.32 1.48 34.52
N HIS A 226 -35.93 2.43 33.82
CA HIS A 226 -37.39 2.59 33.87
C HIS A 226 -38.10 1.36 33.32
N HIS A 227 -37.71 0.87 32.13
CA HIS A 227 -38.28 -0.34 31.56
C HIS A 227 -38.03 -1.59 32.44
N LEU A 228 -36.85 -1.70 33.05
CA LEU A 228 -36.50 -2.80 33.93
C LEU A 228 -37.39 -2.88 35.18
N ARG A 229 -37.74 -1.74 35.79
CA ARG A 229 -38.64 -1.70 36.95
C ARG A 229 -40.01 -2.30 36.62
N ASP A 230 -40.56 -1.97 35.46
CA ASP A 230 -41.84 -2.50 35.01
C ASP A 230 -41.79 -4.02 34.76
N LEU A 231 -40.62 -4.53 34.37
CA LEU A 231 -40.36 -5.94 34.08
C LEU A 231 -39.94 -6.75 35.32
N GLY A 232 -40.20 -6.22 36.52
CA GLY A 232 -39.97 -6.92 37.78
C GLY A 232 -38.62 -6.65 38.45
N PHE A 233 -37.71 -5.91 37.80
CA PHE A 233 -36.39 -5.57 38.34
C PHE A 233 -36.43 -4.26 39.14
N ARG A 234 -37.26 -4.21 40.19
CA ARG A 234 -37.55 -2.97 40.95
C ARG A 234 -36.33 -2.34 41.60
N LYS A 235 -35.31 -3.14 41.93
CA LYS A 235 -34.09 -2.70 42.60
C LYS A 235 -32.80 -3.07 41.85
N SER A 236 -32.90 -3.33 40.54
CA SER A 236 -31.72 -3.57 39.71
C SER A 236 -31.01 -2.27 39.37
N GLU A 237 -29.72 -2.37 39.09
CA GLU A 237 -28.95 -1.28 38.49
C GLU A 237 -28.56 -1.62 37.05
N PHE A 238 -28.50 -0.58 36.22
CA PHE A 238 -28.02 -0.67 34.85
C PHE A 238 -27.20 0.57 34.52
N GLU A 239 -26.02 0.36 33.94
CA GLU A 239 -25.07 1.41 33.59
C GLU A 239 -24.49 1.19 32.19
N VAL A 240 -24.57 2.21 31.35
CA VAL A 240 -23.79 2.32 30.12
C VAL A 240 -22.44 2.92 30.47
N GLN A 241 -21.44 2.09 30.67
CA GLN A 241 -20.10 2.53 31.03
C GLN A 241 -19.29 2.91 29.79
N LEU A 242 -18.58 4.05 29.87
CA LEU A 242 -17.68 4.55 28.84
C LEU A 242 -16.25 4.60 29.38
N THR A 243 -15.36 3.78 28.82
CA THR A 243 -13.95 3.72 29.21
C THR A 243 -13.09 4.30 28.10
N ARG A 244 -12.18 5.25 28.43
CA ARG A 244 -11.24 5.80 27.45
C ARG A 244 -10.29 4.70 27.00
N LEU A 245 -10.12 4.57 25.69
CA LEU A 245 -9.12 3.69 25.11
C LEU A 245 -7.77 4.40 25.05
N ASP A 246 -6.69 3.66 25.31
CA ASP A 246 -5.32 4.15 25.14
C ASP A 246 -5.04 4.45 23.66
N GLU A 247 -5.51 3.57 22.77
CA GLU A 247 -5.42 3.73 21.33
C GLU A 247 -6.80 3.95 20.69
N PRO A 248 -6.92 4.94 19.79
CA PRO A 248 -8.12 5.14 18.98
C PRO A 248 -8.52 3.89 18.18
N ARG A 249 -9.81 3.55 18.17
CA ARG A 249 -10.38 2.49 17.31
C ARG A 249 -11.32 3.11 16.29
N ALA A 250 -11.69 2.37 15.24
CA ALA A 250 -12.69 2.83 14.27
C ALA A 250 -14.03 3.30 14.88
N SER A 251 -14.37 2.85 16.09
CA SER A 251 -15.56 3.26 16.84
C SER A 251 -15.39 4.53 17.70
N GLY A 252 -14.21 5.13 17.78
CA GLY A 252 -13.92 6.31 18.60
C GLY A 252 -12.89 6.08 19.69
N PHE A 253 -12.91 6.95 20.70
CA PHE A 253 -12.01 6.93 21.86
C PHE A 253 -12.55 6.17 23.07
N ASP A 254 -13.75 5.60 22.95
CA ASP A 254 -14.45 4.96 24.05
C ASP A 254 -14.69 3.48 23.74
N ALA A 255 -14.38 2.62 24.70
CA ALA A 255 -15.05 1.35 24.85
C ALA A 255 -16.39 1.59 25.55
N VAL A 256 -17.46 1.00 25.02
CA VAL A 256 -18.80 1.04 25.60
C VAL A 256 -19.11 -0.33 26.17
N GLU A 257 -19.44 -0.42 27.46
CA GLU A 257 -19.86 -1.66 28.10
C GLU A 257 -21.23 -1.45 28.78
N LEU A 258 -22.16 -2.38 28.53
CA LEU A 258 -23.46 -2.40 29.18
C LEU A 258 -23.35 -3.27 30.43
N LEU A 259 -23.53 -2.66 31.59
CA LEU A 259 -23.41 -3.31 32.88
C LEU A 259 -24.79 -3.42 33.54
N PHE A 260 -25.03 -4.57 34.16
CA PHE A 260 -26.29 -4.87 34.84
C PHE A 260 -26.03 -5.55 36.17
N SER A 261 -26.84 -5.21 37.17
CA SER A 261 -26.90 -5.88 38.46
C SER A 261 -28.36 -6.19 38.77
N PRO A 262 -28.77 -7.46 38.87
CA PRO A 262 -30.18 -7.84 39.05
C PRO A 262 -30.71 -7.48 40.44
N ASN A 263 -29.85 -7.53 41.46
CA ASN A 263 -30.23 -7.41 42.87
C ASN A 263 -29.38 -6.39 43.62
N PRO A 264 -29.94 -5.70 44.63
CA PRO A 264 -29.16 -4.86 45.54
C PRO A 264 -28.03 -5.64 46.21
N GLY A 265 -26.85 -5.04 46.26
CA GLY A 265 -25.66 -5.64 46.88
C GLY A 265 -24.85 -6.53 45.94
N GLU A 266 -25.34 -6.83 44.73
CA GLU A 266 -24.53 -7.48 43.69
C GLU A 266 -23.76 -6.44 42.86
N PRO A 267 -22.51 -6.72 42.46
CA PRO A 267 -21.75 -5.81 41.62
C PRO A 267 -22.33 -5.73 40.21
N LEU A 268 -22.17 -4.58 39.58
CA LEU A 268 -22.42 -4.41 38.15
C LEU A 268 -21.52 -5.34 37.34
N LYS A 269 -22.14 -6.16 36.48
CA LYS A 269 -21.43 -7.11 35.62
C LYS A 269 -21.77 -6.86 34.14
N PRO A 270 -20.84 -7.15 33.21
CA PRO A 270 -21.16 -7.14 31.79
C PRO A 270 -22.32 -8.09 31.47
N LEU A 271 -23.15 -7.74 30.48
CA LEU A 271 -24.31 -8.57 30.11
C LEU A 271 -23.96 -10.03 29.80
N ARG A 272 -22.79 -10.26 29.20
CA ARG A 272 -22.27 -11.60 28.89
C ARG A 272 -21.99 -12.48 30.12
N ALA A 273 -21.88 -11.88 31.30
CA ALA A 273 -21.58 -12.55 32.56
C ALA A 273 -22.84 -12.81 33.41
N ILE A 274 -24.02 -12.50 32.89
CA ILE A 274 -25.31 -12.81 33.54
C ILE A 274 -25.65 -14.27 33.24
N ALA A 275 -26.07 -15.04 34.25
CA ALA A 275 -26.22 -16.49 34.15
C ALA A 275 -27.67 -16.97 33.88
N SER A 276 -28.68 -16.16 34.19
CA SER A 276 -30.09 -16.54 34.08
C SER A 276 -30.66 -16.16 32.70
N SER A 277 -31.01 -17.16 31.89
CA SER A 277 -31.55 -16.99 30.52
C SER A 277 -32.81 -16.13 30.49
N GLY A 278 -33.77 -16.38 31.39
CA GLY A 278 -34.99 -15.60 31.48
C GLY A 278 -34.79 -14.15 31.93
N GLU A 279 -33.79 -13.89 32.78
CA GLU A 279 -33.43 -12.52 33.17
C GLU A 279 -32.81 -11.76 32.00
N ILE A 280 -31.95 -12.42 31.22
CA ILE A 280 -31.36 -11.83 30.01
C ILE A 280 -32.46 -11.49 29.00
N SER A 281 -33.43 -12.38 28.75
CA SER A 281 -34.52 -12.11 27.80
C SER A 281 -35.35 -10.90 28.21
N ARG A 282 -35.67 -10.75 29.51
CA ARG A 282 -36.37 -9.55 30.00
C ARG A 282 -35.51 -8.30 29.96
N LEU A 283 -34.22 -8.41 30.27
CA LEU A 283 -33.28 -7.30 30.15
C LEU A 283 -33.16 -6.84 28.68
N MET A 284 -33.07 -7.78 27.74
CA MET A 284 -33.05 -7.47 26.32
C MET A 284 -34.36 -6.82 25.87
N LEU A 285 -35.52 -7.26 26.38
CA LEU A 285 -36.79 -6.57 26.12
C LEU A 285 -36.76 -5.12 26.65
N ALA A 286 -36.18 -4.88 27.83
CA ALA A 286 -36.02 -3.53 28.36
C ALA A 286 -35.14 -2.65 27.46
N ILE A 287 -33.99 -3.19 27.04
CA ILE A 287 -33.04 -2.51 26.14
C ILE A 287 -33.70 -2.21 24.79
N LYS A 288 -34.37 -3.20 24.20
CA LYS A 288 -35.06 -3.07 22.91
C LYS A 288 -36.23 -2.09 22.99
N SER A 289 -36.95 -2.07 24.11
CA SER A 289 -38.01 -1.07 24.33
C SER A 289 -37.44 0.34 24.41
N ALA A 290 -36.34 0.54 25.14
CA ALA A 290 -35.69 1.85 25.28
C ALA A 290 -35.07 2.35 23.94
N LEU A 291 -34.76 1.44 23.04
CA LEU A 291 -34.14 1.73 21.74
C LEU A 291 -35.12 1.57 20.56
N ALA A 292 -36.41 1.33 20.80
CA ALA A 292 -37.35 0.91 19.76
C ALA A 292 -37.39 1.84 18.54
N ALA A 293 -37.38 3.16 18.78
CA ALA A 293 -37.39 4.19 17.75
C ALA A 293 -36.06 4.34 16.95
N HIS A 294 -34.99 3.70 17.42
CA HIS A 294 -33.66 3.77 16.83
C HIS A 294 -33.12 2.38 16.43
N ASP A 295 -33.88 1.32 16.69
CA ASP A 295 -33.50 -0.03 16.33
C ASP A 295 -33.84 -0.29 14.86
N ALA A 296 -32.86 -0.75 14.09
CA ALA A 296 -33.03 -1.05 12.68
C ALA A 296 -33.42 -2.53 12.43
N ILE A 297 -33.45 -3.35 13.48
CA ILE A 297 -33.70 -4.80 13.37
C ILE A 297 -35.21 -5.05 13.29
N PRO A 298 -35.76 -5.48 12.14
CA PRO A 298 -37.21 -5.53 11.93
C PRO A 298 -37.91 -6.72 12.60
N LEU A 299 -37.17 -7.77 12.98
CA LEU A 299 -37.70 -9.00 13.57
C LEU A 299 -36.97 -9.32 14.87
N LEU A 300 -37.72 -9.44 15.95
CA LEU A 300 -37.24 -9.77 17.29
C LEU A 300 -37.88 -11.06 17.78
N VAL A 301 -37.06 -12.00 18.23
CA VAL A 301 -37.51 -13.28 18.79
C VAL A 301 -37.12 -13.31 20.26
N PHE A 302 -38.11 -13.42 21.15
CA PHE A 302 -37.90 -13.59 22.58
C PHE A 302 -38.24 -15.01 23.00
N ASP A 303 -37.26 -15.71 23.55
CA ASP A 303 -37.39 -17.03 24.14
C ASP A 303 -37.24 -16.95 25.66
N GLU A 304 -37.92 -17.83 26.39
CA GLU A 304 -37.88 -17.93 27.86
C GLU A 304 -38.16 -16.63 28.64
N ILE A 305 -38.82 -15.65 28.01
CA ILE A 305 -39.08 -14.34 28.65
C ILE A 305 -40.06 -14.45 29.83
N ASP A 306 -40.85 -15.53 29.86
CA ASP A 306 -41.81 -15.88 30.88
C ASP A 306 -41.24 -16.75 32.03
N THR A 307 -39.95 -17.11 31.98
CA THR A 307 -39.30 -17.90 33.04
C THR A 307 -39.28 -17.15 34.37
N ASN A 308 -39.85 -17.76 35.42
CA ASN A 308 -40.00 -17.19 36.77
C ASN A 308 -40.80 -15.86 36.78
N VAL A 309 -41.73 -15.69 35.83
CA VAL A 309 -42.61 -14.53 35.73
C VAL A 309 -44.06 -14.94 36.01
N GLY A 310 -44.79 -14.13 36.78
CA GLY A 310 -46.21 -14.32 37.03
C GLY A 310 -46.92 -13.01 37.38
N GLY A 311 -48.25 -13.05 37.37
CA GLY A 311 -49.08 -11.92 37.80
C GLY A 311 -48.85 -10.64 37.00
N GLU A 312 -48.67 -9.52 37.69
CA GLU A 312 -48.52 -8.18 37.10
C GLU A 312 -47.30 -8.08 36.16
N ILE A 313 -46.22 -8.81 36.44
CA ILE A 313 -45.01 -8.78 35.60
C ILE A 313 -45.31 -9.42 34.24
N ALA A 314 -46.11 -10.49 34.18
CA ALA A 314 -46.51 -11.13 32.93
C ALA A 314 -47.33 -10.17 32.05
N VAL A 315 -48.21 -9.37 32.67
CA VAL A 315 -48.98 -8.33 31.98
C VAL A 315 -48.06 -7.24 31.43
N ALA A 316 -47.09 -6.78 32.22
CA ALA A 316 -46.11 -5.77 31.79
C ALA A 316 -45.23 -6.27 30.63
N VAL A 317 -44.78 -7.53 30.68
CA VAL A 317 -44.03 -8.20 29.61
C VAL A 317 -44.85 -8.24 28.32
N GLY A 318 -46.12 -8.68 28.38
CA GLY A 318 -47.02 -8.72 27.23
C GLY A 318 -47.31 -7.34 26.65
N ALA A 319 -47.49 -6.32 27.51
CA ALA A 319 -47.73 -4.94 27.09
C ALA A 319 -46.52 -4.32 26.39
N LYS A 320 -45.29 -4.51 26.92
CA LYS A 320 -44.07 -4.01 26.27
C LYS A 320 -43.79 -4.71 24.94
N MET A 321 -44.01 -6.03 24.84
CA MET A 321 -43.90 -6.73 23.56
C MET A 321 -44.93 -6.24 22.54
N ARG A 322 -46.15 -5.92 22.97
CA ARG A 322 -47.17 -5.34 22.09
C ARG A 322 -46.77 -3.96 21.58
N ALA A 323 -46.29 -3.08 22.46
CA ALA A 323 -45.81 -1.75 22.08
C ALA A 323 -44.63 -1.84 21.10
N LEU A 324 -43.66 -2.71 21.38
CA LEU A 324 -42.55 -2.98 20.45
C LEU A 324 -43.02 -3.55 19.11
N GLY A 325 -44.14 -4.29 19.14
CA GLY A 325 -44.84 -4.85 17.99
C GLY A 325 -45.48 -3.82 17.04
N GLU A 326 -45.53 -2.53 17.42
CA GLU A 326 -46.03 -1.45 16.55
C GLU A 326 -45.00 -1.09 15.47
N ASP A 327 -43.72 -1.11 15.82
CA ASP A 327 -42.61 -0.75 14.93
C ASP A 327 -41.86 -1.99 14.39
N HIS A 328 -41.91 -3.11 15.12
CA HIS A 328 -41.13 -4.33 14.84
C HIS A 328 -42.01 -5.58 14.80
N GLN A 329 -41.61 -6.60 14.06
CA GLN A 329 -42.21 -7.92 14.21
C GLN A 329 -41.65 -8.60 15.46
N VAL A 330 -42.51 -8.91 16.43
CA VAL A 330 -42.11 -9.60 17.67
C VAL A 330 -42.69 -11.02 17.68
N ILE A 331 -41.81 -12.02 17.83
CA ILE A 331 -42.19 -13.43 18.03
C ILE A 331 -41.82 -13.83 19.45
N CYS A 332 -42.78 -14.37 20.18
CA CYS A 332 -42.58 -14.90 21.52
C CYS A 332 -43.22 -16.28 21.63
N ILE A 333 -42.47 -17.23 22.17
CA ILE A 333 -43.00 -18.52 22.60
C ILE A 333 -43.32 -18.37 24.08
N THR A 334 -44.58 -18.57 24.46
CA THR A 334 -45.00 -18.38 25.84
C THR A 334 -46.06 -19.39 26.29
N HIS A 335 -46.03 -19.70 27.58
CA HIS A 335 -47.08 -20.45 28.25
C HIS A 335 -47.98 -19.56 29.12
N LEU A 336 -47.70 -18.25 29.21
CA LEU A 336 -48.45 -17.31 30.02
C LEU A 336 -49.64 -16.71 29.25
N PRO A 337 -50.89 -16.90 29.72
CA PRO A 337 -52.08 -16.37 29.04
C PRO A 337 -52.07 -14.84 28.97
N GLN A 338 -51.45 -14.15 29.94
CA GLN A 338 -51.33 -12.70 29.97
C GLN A 338 -50.50 -12.17 28.80
N VAL A 339 -49.46 -12.90 28.39
CA VAL A 339 -48.60 -12.54 27.24
C VAL A 339 -49.29 -12.92 25.94
N ALA A 340 -49.83 -14.14 25.83
CA ALA A 340 -50.53 -14.59 24.62
C ALA A 340 -51.77 -13.73 24.27
N ALA A 341 -52.44 -13.17 25.29
CA ALA A 341 -53.59 -12.30 25.08
C ALA A 341 -53.22 -10.96 24.39
N THR A 342 -51.99 -10.46 24.53
CA THR A 342 -51.59 -9.18 23.91
C THR A 342 -51.21 -9.28 22.43
N ALA A 343 -50.93 -10.50 21.96
CA ALA A 343 -50.43 -10.73 20.60
C ALA A 343 -51.42 -10.29 19.51
N SER A 344 -50.92 -9.72 18.42
CA SER A 344 -51.75 -9.42 17.23
C SER A 344 -52.22 -10.71 16.55
N SER A 345 -51.33 -11.70 16.47
CA SER A 345 -51.60 -13.04 15.93
C SER A 345 -51.21 -14.10 16.96
N HIS A 346 -52.08 -15.08 17.18
CA HIS A 346 -51.85 -16.16 18.14
C HIS A 346 -51.78 -17.49 17.38
N PHE A 347 -50.70 -18.24 17.60
CA PHE A 347 -50.51 -19.58 17.07
C PHE A 347 -50.36 -20.59 18.19
N VAL A 348 -50.96 -21.76 18.02
CA VAL A 348 -50.91 -22.86 18.98
C VAL A 348 -50.08 -23.99 18.40
N VAL A 349 -49.18 -24.54 19.22
CA VAL A 349 -48.41 -25.74 18.90
C VAL A 349 -49.07 -26.95 19.54
N THR A 350 -49.52 -27.90 18.73
CA THR A 350 -50.08 -29.18 19.18
C THR A 350 -49.20 -30.34 18.75
N LYS A 351 -49.21 -31.42 19.52
CA LYS A 351 -48.58 -32.69 19.13
C LYS A 351 -49.62 -33.59 18.47
N GLU A 352 -49.36 -34.05 17.25
CA GLU A 352 -50.19 -34.99 16.52
C GLU A 352 -49.40 -36.29 16.30
N VAL A 353 -50.04 -37.46 16.50
CA VAL A 353 -49.42 -38.76 16.22
C VAL A 353 -49.93 -39.25 14.88
N ALA A 354 -49.02 -39.37 13.91
CA ALA A 354 -49.33 -39.91 12.58
C ALA A 354 -48.34 -41.03 12.24
N ARG A 355 -48.85 -42.19 11.81
CA ARG A 355 -48.05 -43.37 11.42
C ARG A 355 -47.00 -43.77 12.49
N GLY A 356 -47.40 -43.75 13.77
CA GLY A 356 -46.54 -44.12 14.89
C GLY A 356 -45.45 -43.09 15.25
N ARG A 357 -45.45 -41.89 14.65
CA ARG A 357 -44.52 -40.80 14.97
C ARG A 357 -45.27 -39.57 15.45
N THR A 358 -44.72 -38.89 16.46
CA THR A 358 -45.24 -37.62 16.97
C THR A 358 -44.67 -36.46 16.16
N PHE A 359 -45.56 -35.61 15.63
CA PHE A 359 -45.24 -34.39 14.91
C PHE A 359 -45.75 -33.18 15.69
N SER A 360 -45.01 -32.07 15.65
CA SER A 360 -45.50 -30.78 16.15
C SER A 360 -46.20 -30.05 15.01
N ARG A 361 -47.43 -29.59 15.25
CA ARG A 361 -48.23 -28.81 14.30
C ARG A 361 -48.47 -27.43 14.87
N LEU A 362 -48.09 -26.41 14.12
CA LEU A 362 -48.40 -25.01 14.41
C LEU A 362 -49.65 -24.61 13.61
N HIS A 363 -50.63 -23.99 14.26
CA HIS A 363 -51.81 -23.45 13.57
C HIS A 363 -52.29 -22.15 14.21
N PRO A 364 -52.81 -21.19 13.43
CA PRO A 364 -53.34 -19.93 13.97
C PRO A 364 -54.67 -20.14 14.69
N VAL A 365 -54.91 -19.37 15.75
CA VAL A 365 -56.19 -19.32 16.47
C VAL A 365 -56.73 -17.89 16.51
N ALA A 366 -58.03 -17.74 16.25
CA ALA A 366 -58.72 -16.45 16.22
C ALA A 366 -60.14 -16.56 16.81
N GLY A 367 -60.75 -15.42 17.15
CA GLY A 367 -62.11 -15.33 17.65
C GLY A 367 -62.38 -16.29 18.84
N LYS A 368 -63.42 -17.11 18.72
CA LYS A 368 -63.80 -18.08 19.74
C LYS A 368 -62.69 -19.09 20.07
N ALA A 369 -61.97 -19.59 19.07
CA ALA A 369 -60.87 -20.54 19.28
C ALA A 369 -59.73 -19.92 20.10
N ARG A 370 -59.44 -18.63 19.87
CA ARG A 370 -58.46 -17.88 20.67
C ARG A 370 -58.92 -17.70 22.12
N LEU A 371 -60.20 -17.37 22.34
CA LEU A 371 -60.79 -17.26 23.68
C LEU A 371 -60.69 -18.58 24.45
N GLU A 372 -61.09 -19.68 23.81
CA GLU A 372 -61.02 -21.03 24.41
C GLU A 372 -59.58 -21.43 24.74
N GLU A 373 -58.61 -21.07 23.91
CA GLU A 373 -57.20 -21.35 24.16
C GLU A 373 -56.64 -20.55 25.34
N ILE A 374 -56.93 -19.24 25.43
CA ILE A 374 -56.52 -18.43 26.58
C ILE A 374 -57.17 -18.96 27.87
N ALA A 375 -58.44 -19.38 27.84
CA ALA A 375 -59.10 -20.01 28.97
C ALA A 375 -58.43 -21.34 29.36
N ARG A 376 -58.06 -22.17 28.37
CA ARG A 376 -57.29 -23.41 28.58
C ARG A 376 -55.96 -23.12 29.29
N MET A 377 -55.23 -22.09 28.87
CA MET A 377 -53.98 -21.65 29.50
C MET A 377 -54.17 -21.14 30.94
N LEU A 378 -55.34 -20.59 31.28
CA LEU A 378 -55.70 -20.13 32.63
C LEU A 378 -56.13 -21.26 33.59
N GLY A 379 -56.19 -22.51 33.13
CA GLY A 379 -56.50 -23.66 33.98
C GLY A 379 -57.80 -24.40 33.67
N GLY A 380 -58.48 -24.11 32.54
CA GLY A 380 -59.57 -24.97 32.05
C GLY A 380 -60.68 -24.24 31.30
N LYS A 381 -61.75 -24.98 30.94
CA LYS A 381 -62.92 -24.46 30.21
C LYS A 381 -64.10 -24.06 31.11
N SER A 382 -63.84 -23.71 32.38
CA SER A 382 -64.91 -23.23 33.26
C SER A 382 -65.45 -21.89 32.75
N GLU A 383 -66.70 -21.58 33.09
CA GLU A 383 -67.31 -20.29 32.76
C GLU A 383 -66.50 -19.11 33.32
N SER A 384 -65.94 -19.26 34.52
CA SER A 384 -65.04 -18.29 35.14
C SER A 384 -63.74 -18.07 34.36
N ALA A 385 -63.14 -19.13 33.81
CA ALA A 385 -61.91 -19.03 33.01
C ALA A 385 -62.18 -18.34 31.66
N LEU A 386 -63.34 -18.60 31.05
CA LEU A 386 -63.77 -17.92 29.83
C LEU A 386 -64.02 -16.42 30.06
N GLN A 387 -64.63 -16.03 31.19
CA GLN A 387 -64.82 -14.62 31.54
C GLN A 387 -63.49 -13.90 31.76
N LEU A 388 -62.54 -14.54 32.47
CA LEU A 388 -61.21 -13.97 32.68
C LEU A 388 -60.42 -13.86 31.37
N ALA A 389 -60.50 -14.86 30.50
CA ALA A 389 -59.90 -14.84 29.17
C ALA A 389 -60.47 -13.71 28.29
N ALA A 390 -61.80 -13.49 28.34
CA ALA A 390 -62.44 -12.39 27.62
C ALA A 390 -61.92 -11.03 28.13
N THR A 391 -61.81 -10.87 29.45
CA THR A 391 -61.27 -9.65 30.07
C THR A 391 -59.82 -9.37 29.63
N LEU A 392 -58.97 -10.40 29.55
CA LEU A 392 -57.59 -10.26 29.07
C LEU A 392 -57.56 -9.84 27.59
N LEU A 393 -58.41 -10.42 26.75
CA LEU A 393 -58.45 -10.09 25.32
C LEU A 393 -59.00 -8.68 25.08
N GLU A 394 -60.04 -8.26 25.81
CA GLU A 394 -60.65 -6.92 25.70
C GLU A 394 -59.68 -5.80 26.07
N LYS A 395 -58.89 -5.98 27.14
CA LYS A 395 -57.89 -4.99 27.57
C LYS A 395 -56.82 -4.67 26.51
N HIS A 396 -56.65 -5.55 25.51
CA HIS A 396 -55.60 -5.47 24.52
C HIS A 396 -56.14 -5.39 23.08
N GLN A 397 -57.45 -5.19 22.91
CA GLN A 397 -58.00 -4.77 21.63
C GLN A 397 -57.62 -3.31 21.35
N PRO A 398 -57.25 -2.97 20.10
CA PRO A 398 -57.05 -1.57 19.75
C PRO A 398 -58.34 -0.81 20.05
N ARG A 399 -58.25 0.26 20.85
CA ARG A 399 -59.35 1.21 20.98
C ARG A 399 -59.55 1.82 19.59
N THR A 400 -60.69 1.51 18.97
CA THR A 400 -61.15 2.11 17.72
C THR A 400 -61.26 3.62 17.82
#